data_AF-A0A4Q4UZF7-F1
#
_entry.id   AF-A0A4Q4UZF7-F1
#
_cell.length_a   1.000
_cell.length_b   1.000
_cell.length_c   1.000
_cell.angle_alpha   90.00
_cell.angle_beta   90.00
_cell.angle_gamma   90.00
#
_symmetry.space_group_name_H-M   'P 1'
#
loop_
_entity.id
_entity.type
_entity.pdbx_description
1 polymer ?
#
loop_
_entity_poly.entity_id
_entity_poly.type
_entity_poly.pdbx_seq_one_letter_code
_entity_poly.pdbx_strand_id
1 'polypeptide(L)'
;MPGGGDILLGGWSLGGLLSLEMAHQLATAPSHARKFRVLGMIFIDSVSPRPLTEGRKVELPLPSAPIVRTPEEMETMKLKEKVDINMTHARMMVRHWDLPKWEGIAVPPTILLRAKENVQSEYQVFVDHTREKRMLGWEEYNAEHGNFIKDIVDVEGHHFSIFEFDRIPDVTEKIRLAADALDPSEF
;
A
#
# COMPACT_ATOMS: atom_id res chain seq x y z
N MET A 1 17.99 -15.32 -0.54
CA MET A 1 17.76 -16.65 0.05
C MET A 1 17.18 -17.60 -1.00
N PRO A 2 17.97 -18.48 -1.63
CA PRO A 2 17.48 -19.42 -2.65
C PRO A 2 16.54 -20.51 -2.10
N GLY A 3 16.62 -20.78 -0.80
CA GLY A 3 15.91 -21.86 -0.09
C GLY A 3 14.53 -21.51 0.47
N GLY A 4 14.07 -20.26 0.35
CA GLY A 4 12.84 -19.82 1.00
C GLY A 4 13.04 -19.28 2.42
N GLY A 5 11.94 -19.09 3.14
CA GLY A 5 11.93 -18.63 4.54
C GLY A 5 10.72 -17.77 4.90
N ASP A 6 10.73 -17.34 6.15
CA ASP A 6 9.76 -16.38 6.67
C ASP A 6 10.15 -14.97 6.25
N ILE A 7 9.15 -14.18 5.81
CA ILE A 7 9.35 -12.81 5.34
C ILE A 7 8.26 -11.89 5.89
N LEU A 8 8.63 -10.63 6.09
CA LEU A 8 7.69 -9.53 6.20
C LEU A 8 7.59 -8.84 4.84
N LEU A 9 6.38 -8.45 4.46
CA LEU A 9 6.14 -7.58 3.32
C LEU A 9 5.75 -6.20 3.80
N GLY A 10 5.88 -5.20 2.96
CA GLY A 10 5.43 -3.87 3.31
C GLY A 10 5.75 -2.86 2.24
N GLY A 11 5.06 -1.73 2.32
CA GLY A 11 5.29 -0.66 1.38
C GLY A 11 4.41 0.55 1.65
N TRP A 12 4.85 1.66 1.07
CA TRP A 12 4.13 2.93 1.12
C TRP A 12 3.16 3.07 -0.05
N SER A 13 1.95 3.55 0.24
CA SER A 13 0.96 3.88 -0.78
C SER A 13 0.61 2.64 -1.63
N LEU A 14 0.83 2.70 -2.95
CA LEU A 14 0.74 1.54 -3.85
C LEU A 14 1.55 0.33 -3.35
N GLY A 15 2.70 0.54 -2.71
CA GLY A 15 3.54 -0.54 -2.20
C GLY A 15 2.85 -1.43 -1.15
N GLY A 16 1.95 -0.86 -0.33
CA GLY A 16 1.14 -1.67 0.59
C GLY A 16 0.09 -2.51 -0.14
N LEU A 17 -0.53 -1.93 -1.17
CA LEU A 17 -1.47 -2.67 -2.04
C LEU A 17 -0.77 -3.84 -2.75
N LEU A 18 0.42 -3.59 -3.29
CA LEU A 18 1.27 -4.62 -3.89
C LEU A 18 1.69 -5.68 -2.86
N SER A 19 1.96 -5.29 -1.62
CA SER A 19 2.27 -6.24 -0.56
C SER A 19 1.10 -7.20 -0.28
N LEU A 20 -0.14 -6.68 -0.28
CA LEU A 20 -1.35 -7.50 -0.16
C LEU A 20 -1.47 -8.50 -1.32
N GLU A 21 -1.29 -8.03 -2.56
CA GLU A 21 -1.33 -8.88 -3.76
C GLU A 21 -0.23 -9.95 -3.71
N MET A 22 1.01 -9.56 -3.40
CA MET A 22 2.13 -10.49 -3.29
C MET A 22 1.90 -11.55 -2.21
N ALA A 23 1.37 -11.14 -1.06
CA ALA A 23 1.02 -12.08 0.01
C ALA A 23 -0.02 -13.09 -0.46
N HIS A 24 -1.04 -12.64 -1.19
CA HIS A 24 -2.07 -13.50 -1.75
C HIS A 24 -1.49 -14.49 -2.77
N GLN A 25 -0.65 -14.02 -3.70
CA GLN A 25 0.01 -14.87 -4.70
C GLN A 25 0.91 -15.93 -4.05
N LEU A 26 1.66 -15.58 -3.00
CA LEU A 26 2.48 -16.53 -2.25
C LEU A 26 1.64 -17.56 -1.48
N ALA A 27 0.53 -17.13 -0.90
CA ALA A 27 -0.35 -17.98 -0.11
C ALA A 27 -1.18 -18.94 -0.98
N THR A 28 -1.51 -18.56 -2.21
CA THR A 28 -2.28 -19.37 -3.17
C THR A 28 -1.41 -20.18 -4.13
N ALA A 29 -0.10 -19.91 -4.17
CA ALA A 29 0.85 -20.68 -4.97
C ALA A 29 0.80 -22.18 -4.60
N PRO A 30 1.00 -23.08 -5.59
CA PRO A 30 1.09 -24.52 -5.33
C PRO A 30 2.15 -24.85 -4.26
N SER A 31 1.87 -25.83 -3.40
CA SER A 31 2.73 -26.14 -2.24
C SER A 31 4.19 -26.43 -2.62
N HIS A 32 4.45 -27.03 -3.80
CA HIS A 32 5.80 -27.32 -4.29
C HIS A 32 6.57 -26.07 -4.76
N ALA A 33 5.86 -24.97 -5.05
CA ALA A 33 6.43 -23.68 -5.45
C ALA A 33 6.52 -22.70 -4.27
N ARG A 34 5.83 -22.96 -3.16
CA ARG A 34 5.82 -22.09 -1.98
C ARG A 34 7.16 -22.16 -1.24
N LYS A 35 8.00 -21.16 -1.50
CA LYS A 35 9.29 -20.99 -0.80
C LYS A 35 9.19 -20.02 0.38
N PHE A 36 8.28 -19.06 0.31
CA PHE A 36 8.19 -18.02 1.33
C PHE A 36 6.86 -18.08 2.08
N ARG A 37 6.91 -17.80 3.38
CA ARG A 37 5.73 -17.59 4.23
C ARG A 37 5.74 -16.14 4.68
N VAL A 38 4.63 -15.44 4.47
CA VAL A 38 4.47 -14.05 4.91
C VAL A 38 4.01 -14.05 6.37
N LEU A 39 4.85 -13.57 7.28
CA LEU A 39 4.53 -13.46 8.70
C LEU A 39 3.56 -12.32 8.97
N GLY A 40 3.70 -11.23 8.23
CA GLY A 40 2.89 -10.05 8.36
C GLY A 40 3.22 -8.99 7.31
N MET A 41 2.44 -7.91 7.33
CA MET A 41 2.59 -6.80 6.40
C MET A 41 2.63 -5.45 7.12
N ILE A 42 3.43 -4.51 6.58
CA ILE A 42 3.44 -3.12 7.05
C ILE A 42 2.92 -2.23 5.94
N PHE A 43 1.75 -1.62 6.15
CA PHE A 43 1.19 -0.64 5.23
C PHE A 43 1.61 0.74 5.70
N ILE A 44 2.27 1.52 4.84
CA ILE A 44 2.62 2.91 5.16
C ILE A 44 1.71 3.80 4.33
N ASP A 45 0.77 4.44 4.99
CA ASP A 45 -0.22 5.34 4.40
C ASP A 45 -0.91 4.79 3.14
N SER A 46 -1.18 3.48 3.15
CA SER A 46 -1.77 2.75 2.02
C SER A 46 -3.28 2.81 2.14
N VAL A 47 -3.89 3.67 1.31
CA VAL A 47 -5.33 3.91 1.31
C VAL A 47 -6.06 2.76 0.62
N SER A 48 -7.21 2.35 1.19
CA SER A 48 -8.06 1.33 0.57
C SER A 48 -8.57 1.80 -0.79
N PRO A 49 -8.60 0.92 -1.82
CA PRO A 49 -9.17 1.29 -3.11
C PRO A 49 -10.72 1.24 -3.12
N ARG A 50 -11.39 0.60 -2.14
CA ARG A 50 -12.86 0.46 -2.10
C ARG A 50 -13.67 1.78 -2.13
N PRO A 51 -13.24 2.87 -1.47
CA PRO A 51 -13.91 4.17 -1.58
C PRO A 51 -13.97 4.71 -3.01
N LEU A 52 -13.03 4.32 -3.89
CA LEU A 52 -13.06 4.67 -5.32
C LEU A 52 -14.06 3.81 -6.12
N THR A 53 -14.43 2.64 -5.60
CA THR A 53 -15.34 1.69 -6.27
C THR A 53 -16.80 1.88 -5.84
N GLU A 54 -17.08 2.34 -4.61
CA GLU A 54 -18.43 2.46 -4.05
C GLU A 54 -19.06 3.88 -4.11
N GLY A 55 -19.15 4.44 -5.32
CA GLY A 55 -20.18 5.45 -5.61
C GLY A 55 -19.84 6.92 -5.33
N ARG A 56 -18.74 7.26 -4.64
CA ARG A 56 -18.10 8.57 -4.83
C ARG A 56 -17.08 8.44 -5.96
N LYS A 57 -17.58 8.45 -7.20
CA LYS A 57 -16.74 8.62 -8.39
C LYS A 57 -16.11 10.01 -8.31
N VAL A 58 -15.00 10.14 -7.60
CA VAL A 58 -14.07 11.21 -7.90
C VAL A 58 -13.58 10.85 -9.29
N GLU A 59 -14.10 11.56 -10.31
CA GLU A 59 -13.56 11.50 -11.65
C GLU A 59 -12.15 12.10 -11.59
N LEU A 60 -11.18 11.29 -11.15
CA LEU A 60 -9.80 11.55 -11.49
C LEU A 60 -9.76 11.40 -13.01
N PRO A 61 -9.41 12.44 -13.78
CA PRO A 61 -9.28 12.35 -15.23
C PRO A 61 -8.06 11.48 -15.54
N LEU A 62 -8.25 10.17 -15.45
CA LEU A 62 -7.27 9.17 -15.82
C LEU A 62 -7.42 8.87 -17.31
N PRO A 63 -6.31 8.72 -18.05
CA PRO A 63 -6.35 8.25 -19.43
C PRO A 63 -7.11 6.92 -19.55
N SER A 64 -7.81 6.73 -20.67
CA SER A 64 -8.49 5.47 -20.98
C SER A 64 -7.53 4.34 -21.36
N ALA A 65 -6.30 4.68 -21.75
CA ALA A 65 -5.26 3.72 -22.14
C ALA A 65 -3.91 4.13 -21.54
N PRO A 66 -2.99 3.17 -21.30
CA PRO A 66 -1.66 3.48 -20.79
C PRO A 66 -0.92 4.46 -21.70
N ILE A 67 -0.30 5.47 -21.10
CA ILE A 67 0.63 6.37 -21.80
C ILE A 67 1.88 5.56 -22.18
N VAL A 68 2.10 5.35 -23.47
CA VAL A 68 3.29 4.68 -24.01
C VAL A 68 4.23 5.73 -24.58
N ARG A 69 5.52 5.63 -24.26
CA ARG A 69 6.59 6.48 -24.78
C ARG A 69 7.70 5.62 -25.38
N THR A 70 8.31 6.06 -26.47
CA THR A 70 9.49 5.38 -27.02
C THR A 70 10.72 5.62 -26.12
N PRO A 71 11.77 4.78 -26.20
CA PRO A 71 13.02 5.01 -25.48
C PRO A 71 13.60 6.41 -25.74
N GLU A 72 13.56 6.89 -26.98
CA GLU A 72 14.06 8.21 -27.37
C GLU A 72 13.23 9.35 -26.73
N GLU A 73 11.90 9.21 -26.72
CA GLU A 73 11.02 10.16 -26.02
C GLU A 73 11.34 10.20 -24.53
N MET A 74 11.51 9.02 -23.91
CA MET A 74 11.84 8.90 -22.49
C MET A 74 13.20 9.52 -22.17
N GLU A 75 14.22 9.44 -23.03
CA GLU A 75 15.51 10.06 -22.78
C GLU A 75 15.42 11.60 -22.68
N THR A 76 14.55 12.22 -23.48
CA THR A 76 14.39 13.68 -23.52
C THR A 76 13.50 14.24 -22.41
N MET A 77 12.70 13.40 -21.75
CA MET A 77 11.79 13.81 -20.70
C MET A 77 12.49 14.20 -19.40
N LYS A 78 11.94 15.22 -18.72
CA LYS A 78 12.36 15.58 -17.37
C LYS A 78 11.93 14.49 -16.38
N LEU A 79 12.71 14.34 -15.30
CA LEU A 79 12.40 13.35 -14.24
C LEU A 79 10.98 13.52 -13.70
N LYS A 80 10.53 14.76 -13.48
CA LYS A 80 9.17 15.05 -13.00
C LYS A 80 8.09 14.46 -13.92
N GLU A 81 8.24 14.59 -15.24
CA GLU A 81 7.28 14.07 -16.21
C GLU A 81 7.23 12.55 -16.18
N LYS A 82 8.39 11.89 -16.02
CA LYS A 82 8.46 10.42 -15.86
C LYS A 82 7.74 9.96 -14.59
N VAL A 83 7.96 10.68 -13.49
CA VAL A 83 7.27 10.43 -12.21
C VAL A 83 5.76 10.61 -12.36
N ASP A 84 5.31 11.68 -13.00
CA ASP A 84 3.89 11.97 -13.21
C ASP A 84 3.20 10.89 -14.07
N ILE A 85 3.88 10.36 -15.09
CA ILE A 85 3.40 9.21 -15.87
C ILE A 85 3.27 7.97 -14.97
N ASN A 86 4.30 7.64 -14.19
CA ASN A 86 4.26 6.48 -13.30
C ASN A 86 3.16 6.59 -12.23
N MET A 87 2.96 7.78 -11.65
CA MET A 87 1.86 8.03 -10.71
C MET A 87 0.48 7.90 -11.39
N THR A 88 0.39 8.26 -12.66
CA THR A 88 -0.82 8.06 -13.46
C THR A 88 -1.09 6.58 -13.70
N HIS A 89 -0.09 5.82 -14.13
CA HIS A 89 -0.21 4.37 -14.31
C HIS A 89 -0.53 3.65 -13.01
N ALA A 90 0.09 4.02 -11.89
CA ALA A 90 -0.21 3.50 -10.56
C ALA A 90 -1.71 3.64 -10.23
N ARG A 91 -2.28 4.84 -10.41
CA ARG A 91 -3.70 5.09 -10.21
C ARG A 91 -4.58 4.31 -11.17
N MET A 92 -4.16 4.16 -12.43
CA MET A 92 -4.86 3.33 -13.41
C MET A 92 -4.90 1.86 -13.00
N MET A 93 -3.79 1.31 -12.50
CA MET A 93 -3.74 -0.08 -12.02
C MET A 93 -4.68 -0.27 -10.83
N VAL A 94 -4.60 0.61 -9.83
CA VAL A 94 -5.45 0.54 -8.63
C VAL A 94 -6.94 0.61 -8.99
N ARG A 95 -7.32 1.44 -9.96
CA ARG A 95 -8.72 1.56 -10.41
C ARG A 95 -9.29 0.27 -10.99
N HIS A 96 -8.46 -0.55 -11.64
CA HIS A 96 -8.89 -1.78 -12.30
C HIS A 96 -8.49 -3.05 -11.52
N TRP A 97 -7.88 -2.88 -10.35
CA TRP A 97 -7.44 -3.99 -9.53
C TRP A 97 -8.59 -4.47 -8.65
N ASP A 98 -8.94 -5.74 -8.81
CA ASP A 98 -9.83 -6.43 -7.89
C ASP A 98 -9.06 -6.83 -6.64
N LEU A 99 -9.55 -6.42 -5.46
CA LEU A 99 -8.94 -6.82 -4.20
C LEU A 99 -8.91 -8.35 -4.06
N PRO A 100 -7.82 -8.93 -3.52
CA PRO A 100 -7.69 -10.37 -3.38
C PRO A 100 -8.80 -10.98 -2.53
N LYS A 101 -9.24 -12.17 -2.91
CA LYS A 101 -10.21 -12.98 -2.15
C LYS A 101 -9.49 -14.12 -1.48
N TRP A 102 -9.56 -14.18 -0.16
CA TRP A 102 -8.77 -15.12 0.65
C TRP A 102 -9.55 -16.39 1.02
N GLU A 103 -10.25 -16.99 0.06
CA GLU A 103 -11.16 -18.11 0.30
C GLU A 103 -10.46 -19.29 1.01
N GLY A 104 -10.76 -19.47 2.30
CA GLY A 104 -10.18 -20.54 3.13
C GLY A 104 -8.73 -20.31 3.58
N ILE A 105 -8.16 -19.11 3.35
CA ILE A 105 -6.78 -18.76 3.73
C ILE A 105 -6.81 -17.50 4.60
N ALA A 106 -6.04 -17.50 5.69
CA ALA A 106 -5.93 -16.30 6.52
C ALA A 106 -5.08 -15.23 5.83
N VAL A 107 -5.54 -13.99 5.84
CA VAL A 107 -4.71 -12.83 5.46
C VAL A 107 -3.61 -12.65 6.50
N PRO A 108 -2.35 -12.40 6.11
CA PRO A 108 -1.30 -12.10 7.07
C PRO A 108 -1.65 -10.87 7.94
N PRO A 109 -1.31 -10.90 9.24
CA PRO A 109 -1.53 -9.76 10.12
C PRO A 109 -0.82 -8.52 9.57
N THR A 110 -1.49 -7.38 9.65
CA THR A 110 -1.00 -6.11 9.09
C THR A 110 -0.98 -5.02 10.13
N ILE A 111 0.07 -4.20 10.14
CA ILE A 111 0.10 -2.95 10.88
C ILE A 111 0.06 -1.79 9.88
N LEU A 112 -0.84 -0.84 10.12
CA LEU A 112 -1.01 0.34 9.29
C LEU A 112 -0.36 1.57 9.94
N LEU A 113 0.67 2.11 9.32
CA LEU A 113 1.20 3.43 9.65
C LEU A 113 0.37 4.49 8.91
N ARG A 114 -0.31 5.38 9.62
CA ARG A 114 -1.25 6.36 9.06
C ARG A 114 -0.70 7.78 9.18
N ALA A 115 -0.58 8.50 8.07
CA ALA A 115 -0.29 9.92 8.08
C ALA A 115 -1.49 10.71 8.64
N LYS A 116 -1.24 11.68 9.53
CA LYS A 116 -2.31 12.40 10.22
C LYS A 116 -2.91 13.54 9.41
N GLU A 117 -2.12 14.15 8.53
CA GLU A 117 -2.48 15.40 7.87
C GLU A 117 -2.92 15.17 6.42
N ASN A 118 -3.75 16.08 5.92
CA ASN A 118 -4.05 16.16 4.49
C ASN A 118 -2.91 16.85 3.75
N VAL A 119 -2.72 16.48 2.49
CA VAL A 119 -1.86 17.22 1.56
C VAL A 119 -2.49 18.59 1.30
N GLN A 120 -1.72 19.66 1.52
CA GLN A 120 -2.16 21.01 1.18
C GLN A 120 -2.26 21.16 -0.34
N SER A 121 -3.49 21.32 -0.84
CA SER A 121 -3.79 21.43 -2.26
C SER A 121 -5.12 22.17 -2.43
N GLU A 122 -5.27 22.91 -3.54
CA GLU A 122 -6.54 23.58 -3.90
C GLU A 122 -7.70 22.58 -4.09
N TYR A 123 -7.36 21.34 -4.43
CA TYR A 123 -8.30 20.23 -4.59
C TYR A 123 -7.92 19.07 -3.69
N GLN A 124 -8.92 18.31 -3.23
CA GLN A 124 -8.68 17.09 -2.45
C GLN A 124 -7.90 16.08 -3.31
N VAL A 125 -6.77 15.62 -2.79
CA VAL A 125 -5.95 14.61 -3.45
C VAL A 125 -6.50 13.21 -3.17
N PHE A 126 -6.22 12.29 -4.09
CA PHE A 126 -6.70 10.89 -4.05
C PHE A 126 -6.51 10.20 -2.69
N VAL A 127 -5.35 10.41 -2.07
CA VAL A 127 -4.96 9.76 -0.80
C VAL A 127 -5.70 10.30 0.42
N ASP A 128 -6.42 11.43 0.30
CA ASP A 128 -7.08 12.09 1.41
C ASP A 128 -8.60 11.92 1.41
N HIS A 129 -9.15 11.15 0.46
CA HIS A 129 -10.60 10.90 0.39
C HIS A 129 -11.15 10.11 1.58
N THR A 130 -10.28 9.42 2.32
CA THR A 130 -10.63 8.64 3.52
C THR A 130 -9.75 8.98 4.70
N ARG A 131 -9.07 10.15 4.70
CA ARG A 131 -8.16 10.54 5.77
C ARG A 131 -8.84 10.60 7.13
N GLU A 132 -10.12 10.97 7.14
CA GLU A 132 -10.96 11.01 8.33
C GLU A 132 -11.22 9.63 8.95
N LYS A 133 -11.07 8.57 8.15
CA LYS A 133 -11.26 7.19 8.59
C LYS A 133 -9.98 6.65 9.22
N ARG A 134 -10.09 6.02 10.38
CA ARG A 134 -8.92 5.52 11.12
C ARG A 134 -8.18 4.42 10.37
N MET A 135 -8.87 3.57 9.61
CA MET A 135 -8.23 2.56 8.76
C MET A 135 -8.14 2.99 7.30
N LEU A 136 -8.19 4.29 6.97
CA LEU A 136 -8.05 4.79 5.60
C LEU A 136 -8.99 4.12 4.57
N GLY A 137 -10.19 3.70 4.99
CA GLY A 137 -11.16 3.04 4.12
C GLY A 137 -11.06 1.51 4.07
N TRP A 138 -10.20 0.89 4.87
CA TRP A 138 -10.06 -0.57 4.95
C TRP A 138 -11.10 -1.25 5.85
N GLU A 139 -11.97 -0.51 6.53
CA GLU A 139 -12.83 -1.03 7.60
C GLU A 139 -13.64 -2.27 7.19
N GLU A 140 -14.34 -2.21 6.05
CA GLU A 140 -15.17 -3.31 5.56
C GLU A 140 -14.34 -4.49 5.09
N TYR A 141 -13.32 -4.26 4.27
CA TYR A 141 -12.42 -5.32 3.79
C TYR A 141 -11.72 -6.01 4.96
N ASN A 142 -11.30 -5.25 5.98
CA ASN A 142 -10.70 -5.77 7.20
C ASN A 142 -11.67 -6.68 7.97
N ALA A 143 -12.92 -6.23 8.16
CA ALA A 143 -13.95 -7.00 8.86
C ALA A 143 -14.29 -8.31 8.14
N GLU A 144 -14.42 -8.27 6.81
CA GLU A 144 -14.68 -9.45 5.96
C GLU A 144 -13.53 -10.47 6.01
N HIS A 145 -12.30 -10.02 6.25
CA HIS A 145 -11.09 -10.83 6.13
C HIS A 145 -10.41 -11.07 7.49
N GLY A 146 -11.21 -11.31 8.53
CA GLY A 146 -10.72 -11.79 9.83
C GLY A 146 -9.97 -10.74 10.66
N ASN A 147 -10.27 -9.45 10.45
CA ASN A 147 -9.65 -8.32 11.13
C ASN A 147 -8.13 -8.39 11.06
N PHE A 148 -7.59 -8.52 9.84
CA PHE A 148 -6.17 -8.72 9.61
C PHE A 148 -5.32 -7.48 9.93
N ILE A 149 -5.86 -6.27 9.86
CA ILE A 149 -5.22 -5.05 10.39
C ILE A 149 -5.29 -5.11 11.91
N LYS A 150 -4.15 -5.36 12.55
CA LYS A 150 -4.03 -5.60 13.99
C LYS A 150 -3.76 -4.33 14.78
N ASP A 151 -3.08 -3.35 14.19
CA ASP A 151 -2.82 -2.07 14.84
C ASP A 151 -2.67 -0.93 13.82
N ILE A 152 -2.85 0.31 14.30
CA ILE A 152 -2.78 1.54 13.52
C ILE A 152 -1.91 2.55 14.26
N VAL A 153 -0.74 2.83 13.69
CA VAL A 153 0.27 3.72 14.25
C VAL A 153 0.24 5.05 13.51
N ASP A 154 0.03 6.15 14.22
CA ASP A 154 0.03 7.47 13.60
C ASP A 154 1.45 8.00 13.36
N VAL A 155 1.69 8.61 12.20
CA VAL A 155 2.94 9.29 11.82
C VAL A 155 2.68 10.77 11.52
N GLU A 156 3.66 11.62 11.85
CA GLU A 156 3.56 13.07 11.62
C GLU A 156 3.59 13.41 10.13
N GLY A 157 2.79 14.39 9.72
CA GLY A 157 2.68 14.81 8.33
C GLY A 157 1.53 14.24 7.54
N HIS A 158 1.56 14.58 6.25
CA HIS A 158 0.71 14.07 5.19
C HIS A 158 1.44 13.03 4.34
N HIS A 159 0.70 12.33 3.46
CA HIS A 159 1.14 11.19 2.64
C HIS A 159 2.57 11.23 2.08
N PHE A 160 3.04 12.39 1.61
CA PHE A 160 4.38 12.59 1.04
C PHE A 160 5.40 13.07 2.07
N SER A 161 4.99 13.99 2.96
CA SER A 161 5.89 14.62 3.93
C SER A 161 6.36 13.69 5.04
N ILE A 162 5.78 12.49 5.19
CA ILE A 162 6.25 11.49 6.17
C ILE A 162 7.73 11.09 5.95
N PHE A 163 8.27 11.34 4.75
CA PHE A 163 9.67 11.08 4.40
C PHE A 163 10.56 12.32 4.40
N GLU A 164 10.08 13.46 4.94
CA GLU A 164 10.96 14.61 5.20
C GLU A 164 12.07 14.22 6.18
N PHE A 165 13.27 14.78 5.99
CA PHE A 165 14.49 14.34 6.68
C PHE A 165 14.38 14.37 8.22
N ASP A 166 13.62 15.31 8.76
CA ASP A 166 13.35 15.45 10.19
C ASP A 166 12.38 14.39 10.74
N ARG A 167 11.63 13.70 9.87
CA ARG A 167 10.63 12.67 10.23
C ARG A 167 11.09 11.24 9.96
N ILE A 168 12.13 11.06 9.13
CA ILE A 168 12.71 9.74 8.84
C ILE A 168 13.05 8.93 10.11
N PRO A 169 13.66 9.51 11.17
CA PRO A 169 13.96 8.75 12.38
C PRO A 169 12.71 8.13 13.04
N ASP A 170 11.66 8.93 13.20
CA ASP A 170 10.39 8.51 13.82
C ASP A 170 9.68 7.44 12.97
N VAL A 171 9.57 7.64 11.67
CA VAL A 171 8.94 6.65 10.77
C VAL A 171 9.73 5.35 10.75
N THR A 172 11.07 5.42 10.75
CA THR A 172 11.93 4.23 10.81
C THR A 172 11.74 3.46 12.11
N GLU A 173 11.67 4.15 13.25
CA GLU A 173 11.42 3.52 14.54
C GLU A 173 10.06 2.83 14.57
N LYS A 174 9.01 3.46 14.03
CA LYS A 174 7.66 2.88 13.95
C LYS A 174 7.59 1.67 13.02
N ILE A 175 8.31 1.70 11.89
CA ILE A 175 8.45 0.52 11.01
C ILE A 175 9.13 -0.63 11.76
N ARG A 176 10.21 -0.33 12.50
CA ARG A 176 10.94 -1.33 13.29
C ARG A 176 10.04 -1.95 14.36
N LEU A 177 9.32 -1.15 15.14
CA LEU A 177 8.38 -1.64 16.16
C LEU A 177 7.25 -2.47 15.55
N ALA A 178 6.72 -2.06 14.39
CA ALA A 178 5.73 -2.83 13.67
C ALA A 178 6.29 -4.17 13.18
N ALA A 179 7.53 -4.20 12.68
CA ALA A 179 8.20 -5.42 12.26
C ALA A 179 8.40 -6.38 13.44
N ASP A 180 8.91 -5.89 14.58
CA ASP A 180 9.10 -6.70 15.80
C ASP A 180 7.76 -7.28 16.31
N ALA A 181 6.67 -6.53 16.20
CA ALA A 181 5.35 -7.01 16.62
C ALA A 181 4.77 -8.11 15.70
N LEU A 182 5.16 -8.11 14.43
CA LEU A 182 4.72 -9.10 13.43
C LEU A 182 5.64 -10.33 13.37
N ASP A 183 6.90 -10.17 13.77
CA ASP A 183 7.91 -11.23 13.87
C ASP A 183 8.53 -11.21 15.28
N PRO A 184 7.76 -11.62 16.32
CA PRO A 184 8.27 -11.62 17.68
C PRO A 184 9.40 -12.63 17.79
N SER A 185 10.58 -12.16 18.22
CA SER A 185 11.71 -13.02 18.53
C SER A 185 11.30 -14.06 19.58
N GLU A 186 11.36 -15.35 19.22
CA GLU A 186 11.28 -16.43 20.21
C GLU A 186 12.53 -16.34 21.10
N PHE A 187 12.34 -15.89 22.35
CA PHE A 187 13.34 -15.96 23.42
C PHE A 187 12.93 -17.02 24.43
#